data_AF-G0QMK4-F1
#
_entry.id   AF-G0QMK4-F1
#
_cell.length_a   1.000
_cell.length_b   1.000
_cell.length_c   1.000
_cell.angle_alpha   90.00
_cell.angle_beta   90.00
_cell.angle_gamma   90.00
#
_symmetry.space_group_name_H-M   'P 1'
#
loop_
_entity.id
_entity.type
_entity.pdbx_description
1 polymer ?
#
loop_
_entity_poly.entity_id
_entity_poly.type
_entity_poly.pdbx_seq_one_letter_code
_entity_poly.pdbx_strand_id
1 'polypeptide(L)'
;MIQKQFENSTIEQKIFIFAKIYPEASSLVKDQFGNYVIQKFFEKGTNEQKVQLYQLLKGQVQDLSLHTYGCRVIQKALEELKDYPILQEAIIQELNDTIMDCIQDQHGNHVIQKCFEVINCSKLQVIIREVITNIRQLAFHPYGCRVIQRILEFCKTKETDLIYKKLMENLIDLCKCQYGNYIIQYIIEKGNNENKQNILKVIKQYFVSLSLNKFASNVTEKSILYSDDKYKHGVLEVLLSQYCVDNQEYFLFQIQFILYLIQVLELSNQLKMLLEIMLFKDFMKRRISIQSQNYVNTYCKRKIFIKILFQIATENMCQLILKKIELTIQDKISNFQFKINKVIIRKNIEFQKVQIHTFLCINKICLYD
;
A
#
# COMPACT_ATOMS: atom_id res chain seq x y z
N MET A 1 -20.40 -12.25 34.19
CA MET A 1 -21.65 -12.67 34.85
C MET A 1 -22.70 -11.55 34.83
N ILE A 2 -22.38 -10.35 35.31
CA ILE A 2 -23.29 -9.18 35.32
C ILE A 2 -23.79 -8.79 33.91
N GLN A 3 -22.92 -8.82 32.88
CA GLN A 3 -23.29 -8.41 31.51
C GLN A 3 -24.40 -9.28 30.88
N LYS A 4 -24.31 -10.61 31.01
CA LYS A 4 -25.34 -11.54 30.48
C LYS A 4 -26.66 -11.42 31.24
N GLN A 5 -26.60 -11.13 32.54
CA GLN A 5 -27.80 -10.88 33.35
C GLN A 5 -28.46 -9.55 32.97
N PHE A 6 -27.67 -8.52 32.64
CA PHE A 6 -28.18 -7.21 32.23
C PHE A 6 -29.03 -7.25 30.95
N GLU A 7 -28.70 -8.13 30.00
CA GLU A 7 -29.43 -8.25 28.73
C GLU A 7 -30.86 -8.78 28.92
N ASN A 8 -31.07 -9.67 29.89
CA ASN A 8 -32.36 -10.29 30.20
C ASN A 8 -33.10 -9.61 31.37
N SER A 9 -32.54 -8.53 31.94
CA SER A 9 -33.11 -7.84 33.10
C SER A 9 -34.25 -6.90 32.72
N THR A 10 -35.26 -6.80 33.57
CA THR A 10 -36.35 -5.82 33.45
C THR A 10 -35.81 -4.38 33.60
N ILE A 11 -36.59 -3.38 33.17
CA ILE A 11 -36.22 -1.97 33.32
C ILE A 11 -35.97 -1.61 34.79
N GLU A 12 -36.82 -2.08 35.70
CA GLU A 12 -36.68 -1.87 37.15
C GLU A 12 -35.39 -2.47 37.71
N GLN A 13 -35.05 -3.70 37.30
CA GLN A 13 -33.80 -4.33 37.68
C GLN A 13 -32.59 -3.53 37.16
N LYS A 14 -32.64 -3.02 35.92
CA LYS A 14 -31.57 -2.18 35.37
C LYS A 14 -31.41 -0.87 36.14
N ILE A 15 -32.52 -0.23 36.55
CA ILE A 15 -32.51 0.97 37.40
C ILE A 15 -31.88 0.66 38.76
N PHE A 16 -32.28 -0.42 39.40
CA PHE A 16 -31.74 -0.84 40.69
C PHE A 16 -30.22 -1.14 40.61
N ILE A 17 -29.79 -1.89 39.58
CA ILE A 17 -28.38 -2.19 39.34
C ILE A 17 -27.60 -0.90 39.08
N PHE A 18 -28.13 0.02 38.27
CA PHE A 18 -27.50 1.32 38.03
C PHE A 18 -27.29 2.09 39.32
N ALA A 19 -28.31 2.21 40.17
CA ALA A 19 -28.23 2.94 41.44
C ALA A 19 -27.16 2.36 42.38
N LYS A 20 -26.90 1.04 42.32
CA LYS A 20 -25.83 0.39 43.09
C LYS A 20 -24.44 0.59 42.48
N ILE A 21 -24.35 0.72 41.17
CA ILE A 21 -23.08 0.83 40.44
C ILE A 21 -22.61 2.27 40.31
N TYR A 22 -23.53 3.22 40.18
CA TYR A 22 -23.25 4.63 39.93
C TYR A 22 -22.28 5.27 40.95
N PRO A 23 -22.35 4.99 42.27
CA PRO A 23 -21.39 5.54 43.24
C PRO A 23 -19.93 5.14 42.96
N GLU A 24 -19.72 3.97 42.36
CA GLU A 24 -18.40 3.43 42.01
C GLU A 24 -18.07 3.64 40.52
N ALA A 25 -18.92 4.30 39.75
CA ALA A 25 -18.77 4.34 38.29
C ALA A 25 -17.44 4.99 37.87
N SER A 26 -16.95 6.01 38.58
CA SER A 26 -15.66 6.65 38.30
C SER A 26 -14.47 5.68 38.39
N SER A 27 -14.48 4.75 39.36
CA SER A 27 -13.44 3.72 39.47
C SER A 27 -13.59 2.66 38.39
N LEU A 28 -14.83 2.26 38.09
CA LEU A 28 -15.15 1.24 37.10
C LEU A 28 -14.79 1.63 35.67
N VAL A 29 -14.88 2.91 35.29
CA VAL A 29 -14.48 3.38 33.95
C VAL A 29 -13.03 3.00 33.61
N LYS A 30 -12.15 2.99 34.62
CA LYS A 30 -10.73 2.64 34.48
C LYS A 30 -10.42 1.19 34.87
N ASP A 31 -11.39 0.40 35.32
CA ASP A 31 -11.17 -0.99 35.69
C ASP A 31 -11.17 -1.93 34.47
N GLN A 32 -10.37 -2.99 34.51
CA GLN A 32 -10.22 -3.96 33.41
C GLN A 32 -11.52 -4.72 33.08
N PHE A 33 -12.45 -4.86 34.03
CA PHE A 33 -13.76 -5.51 33.84
C PHE A 33 -14.94 -4.53 34.00
N GLY A 34 -14.81 -3.57 34.91
CA GLY A 34 -15.80 -2.55 35.22
C GLY A 34 -16.13 -1.66 34.03
N ASN A 35 -15.15 -1.37 33.17
CA ASN A 35 -15.35 -0.50 32.00
C ASN A 35 -16.45 -1.04 31.07
N TYR A 36 -16.56 -2.37 30.95
CA TYR A 36 -17.59 -3.00 30.13
C TYR A 36 -19.00 -2.84 30.71
N VAL A 37 -19.11 -2.73 32.04
CA VAL A 37 -20.40 -2.50 32.70
C VAL A 37 -20.86 -1.07 32.40
N ILE A 38 -19.97 -0.10 32.49
CA ILE A 38 -20.27 1.31 32.13
C ILE A 38 -20.64 1.43 30.65
N GLN A 39 -19.91 0.75 29.76
CA GLN A 39 -20.25 0.69 28.33
C GLN A 39 -21.66 0.11 28.09
N LYS A 40 -22.06 -0.93 28.82
CA LYS A 40 -23.40 -1.51 28.71
C LYS A 40 -24.51 -0.57 29.17
N PHE A 41 -24.25 0.27 30.17
CA PHE A 41 -25.20 1.32 30.55
C PHE A 41 -25.30 2.44 29.51
N PHE A 42 -24.22 2.79 28.82
CA PHE A 42 -24.34 3.67 27.65
C PHE A 42 -25.17 3.01 26.53
N GLU A 43 -24.98 1.72 26.27
CA GLU A 43 -25.68 1.00 25.20
C GLU A 43 -27.18 0.81 25.48
N LYS A 44 -27.54 0.44 26.71
CA LYS A 44 -28.89 -0.06 27.05
C LYS A 44 -29.55 0.68 28.22
N GLY A 45 -28.85 1.60 28.87
CA GLY A 45 -29.40 2.43 29.94
C GLY A 45 -30.39 3.46 29.41
N THR A 46 -31.19 4.02 30.32
CA THR A 46 -32.12 5.10 29.97
C THR A 46 -31.36 6.36 29.59
N ASN A 47 -32.05 7.28 28.92
CA ASN A 47 -31.48 8.57 28.53
C ASN A 47 -30.92 9.34 29.73
N GLU A 48 -31.63 9.34 30.86
CA GLU A 48 -31.19 9.96 32.11
C GLU A 48 -29.90 9.32 32.62
N GLN A 49 -29.80 7.99 32.59
CA GLN A 49 -28.60 7.26 33.00
C GLN A 49 -27.40 7.58 32.10
N LYS A 50 -27.60 7.68 30.78
CA LYS A 50 -26.54 8.08 29.83
C LYS A 50 -26.03 9.48 30.13
N VAL A 51 -26.93 10.42 30.41
CA VAL A 51 -26.55 11.79 30.80
C VAL A 51 -25.82 11.81 32.14
N GLN A 52 -26.27 11.04 33.14
CA GLN A 52 -25.58 10.92 34.43
C GLN A 52 -24.17 10.35 34.27
N LEU A 53 -24.01 9.29 33.46
CA LEU A 53 -22.68 8.75 33.15
C LEU A 53 -21.80 9.76 32.43
N TYR A 54 -22.35 10.51 31.47
CA TYR A 54 -21.60 11.60 30.84
C TYR A 54 -21.12 12.63 31.88
N GLN A 55 -21.94 13.02 32.85
CA GLN A 55 -21.51 13.97 33.89
C GLN A 55 -20.33 13.45 34.72
N LEU A 56 -20.19 12.13 34.88
CA LEU A 56 -19.02 11.52 35.53
C LEU A 56 -17.75 11.55 34.66
N LEU A 57 -17.90 11.53 33.34
CA LEU A 57 -16.77 11.60 32.40
C LEU A 57 -16.29 13.04 32.20
N LYS A 58 -17.18 14.01 32.37
CA LYS A 58 -16.93 15.44 32.16
C LYS A 58 -15.76 15.92 33.01
N GLY A 59 -14.83 16.64 32.38
CA GLY A 59 -13.59 17.13 32.99
C GLY A 59 -12.47 16.09 33.06
N GLN A 60 -12.70 14.86 32.60
CA GLN A 60 -11.69 13.78 32.56
C GLN A 60 -11.60 13.13 31.17
N VAL A 61 -12.25 13.69 30.15
CA VAL A 61 -12.34 13.07 28.82
C VAL A 61 -10.96 12.81 28.23
N GLN A 62 -10.01 13.75 28.39
CA GLN A 62 -8.64 13.60 27.95
C GLN A 62 -7.95 12.40 28.60
N ASP A 63 -7.87 12.38 29.93
CA ASP A 63 -7.23 11.30 30.69
C ASP A 63 -7.83 9.94 30.35
N LEU A 64 -9.15 9.89 30.23
CA LEU A 64 -9.87 8.68 29.88
C LEU A 64 -9.58 8.24 28.44
N SER A 65 -9.45 9.17 27.50
CA SER A 65 -9.12 8.86 26.11
C SER A 65 -7.75 8.23 25.95
N LEU A 66 -6.78 8.61 26.79
CA LEU A 66 -5.42 8.06 26.82
C LEU A 66 -5.32 6.77 27.68
N HIS A 67 -6.38 6.39 28.38
CA HIS A 67 -6.40 5.23 29.26
C HIS A 67 -6.78 3.95 28.51
N THR A 68 -6.10 2.83 28.80
CA THR A 68 -6.30 1.52 28.15
C THR A 68 -7.76 1.04 28.17
N TYR A 69 -8.48 1.27 29.27
CA TYR A 69 -9.90 0.90 29.42
C TYR A 69 -10.84 2.10 29.28
N GLY A 70 -10.40 3.30 29.67
CA GLY A 70 -11.22 4.51 29.65
C GLY A 70 -11.57 4.92 28.23
N CYS A 71 -10.65 4.70 27.28
CA CYS A 71 -10.86 5.06 25.87
C CYS A 71 -12.05 4.32 25.27
N ARG A 72 -12.34 3.10 25.75
CA ARG A 72 -13.49 2.29 25.31
C ARG A 72 -14.79 2.90 25.80
N VAL A 73 -14.81 3.44 27.02
CA VAL A 73 -15.97 4.14 27.57
C VAL A 73 -16.22 5.44 26.82
N ILE A 74 -15.18 6.24 26.53
CA ILE A 74 -15.33 7.47 25.74
C ILE A 74 -15.85 7.16 24.32
N GLN A 75 -15.31 6.15 23.65
CA GLN A 75 -15.80 5.70 22.34
C GLN A 75 -17.28 5.30 22.39
N LYS A 76 -17.68 4.57 23.43
CA LYS A 76 -19.08 4.15 23.61
C LYS A 76 -19.99 5.33 23.96
N ALA A 77 -19.52 6.28 24.76
CA ALA A 77 -20.27 7.51 25.04
C ALA A 77 -20.51 8.32 23.75
N LEU A 78 -19.48 8.51 22.92
CA LEU A 78 -19.61 9.18 21.62
C LEU A 78 -20.65 8.50 20.72
N GLU A 79 -20.67 7.16 20.66
CA GLU A 79 -21.61 6.40 19.84
C GLU A 79 -23.07 6.49 20.33
N GLU A 80 -23.28 6.35 21.64
CA GLU A 80 -24.61 6.23 22.22
C GLU A 80 -25.26 7.56 22.59
N LEU A 81 -24.47 8.66 22.57
CA LEU A 81 -24.94 10.04 22.74
C LEU A 81 -25.25 10.72 21.39
N LYS A 82 -25.44 9.97 20.31
CA LYS A 82 -25.78 10.50 18.97
C LYS A 82 -27.02 11.40 18.93
N ASP A 83 -27.97 11.19 19.84
CA ASP A 83 -29.17 12.00 19.98
C ASP A 83 -28.95 13.25 20.88
N TYR A 84 -27.72 13.44 21.38
CA TYR A 84 -27.28 14.53 22.25
C TYR A 84 -26.05 15.25 21.65
N PRO A 85 -26.20 15.95 20.51
CA PRO A 85 -25.08 16.59 19.82
C PRO A 85 -24.31 17.59 20.70
N ILE A 86 -24.99 18.30 21.60
CA ILE A 86 -24.34 19.23 22.55
C ILE A 86 -23.36 18.49 23.47
N LEU A 87 -23.70 17.27 23.92
CA LEU A 87 -22.82 16.49 24.79
C LEU A 87 -21.65 15.89 23.99
N GLN A 88 -21.89 15.42 22.76
CA GLN A 88 -20.81 15.01 21.87
C GLN A 88 -19.83 16.15 21.58
N GLU A 89 -20.35 17.36 21.32
CA GLU A 89 -19.53 18.56 21.12
C GLU A 89 -18.73 18.93 22.37
N ALA A 90 -19.31 18.79 23.56
CA ALA A 90 -18.59 19.02 24.82
C ALA A 90 -17.44 18.03 25.04
N ILE A 91 -17.62 16.74 24.69
CA ILE A 91 -16.53 15.74 24.70
C ILE A 91 -15.39 16.19 23.77
N ILE A 92 -15.71 16.65 22.56
CA ILE A 92 -14.69 17.14 21.62
C ILE A 92 -13.98 18.38 22.18
N GLN A 93 -14.71 19.32 22.78
CA GLN A 93 -14.15 20.53 23.34
C GLN A 93 -13.12 20.26 24.44
N GLU A 94 -13.34 19.25 25.29
CA GLU A 94 -12.37 18.83 26.31
C GLU A 94 -11.07 18.27 25.70
N LEU A 95 -11.10 17.81 24.45
CA LEU A 95 -9.91 17.29 23.77
C LEU A 95 -9.11 18.37 23.02
N ASN A 96 -9.64 19.60 22.87
CA ASN A 96 -9.11 20.61 21.94
C ASN A 96 -7.61 20.87 22.10
N ASP A 97 -7.13 20.98 23.33
CA ASP A 97 -5.72 21.31 23.61
C ASP A 97 -4.79 20.10 23.48
N THR A 98 -5.33 18.89 23.35
CA THR A 98 -4.58 17.62 23.37
C THR A 98 -4.93 16.70 22.18
N ILE A 99 -5.45 17.28 21.09
CA ILE A 99 -5.81 16.52 19.89
C ILE A 99 -4.60 15.74 19.36
N MET A 100 -3.43 16.37 19.29
CA MET A 100 -2.22 15.73 18.79
C MET A 100 -1.75 14.58 19.69
N ASP A 101 -1.78 14.77 21.01
CA ASP A 101 -1.46 13.71 21.98
C ASP A 101 -2.40 12.52 21.80
N CYS A 102 -3.72 12.80 21.64
CA CYS A 102 -4.70 11.76 21.39
C CYS A 102 -4.45 11.03 20.07
N ILE A 103 -4.14 11.74 18.98
CA ILE A 103 -3.87 11.11 17.66
C ILE A 103 -2.63 10.21 17.72
N GLN A 104 -1.62 10.59 18.49
CA GLN A 104 -0.33 9.88 18.56
C GLN A 104 -0.30 8.79 19.64
N ASP A 105 -1.28 8.74 20.52
CA ASP A 105 -1.42 7.72 21.54
C ASP A 105 -2.05 6.41 21.01
N GLN A 106 -1.66 5.27 21.57
CA GLN A 106 -2.15 3.93 21.21
C GLN A 106 -3.64 3.69 21.54
N HIS A 107 -4.22 4.47 22.46
CA HIS A 107 -5.63 4.40 22.87
C HIS A 107 -6.41 5.60 22.35
N GLY A 108 -5.88 6.81 22.51
CA GLY A 108 -6.49 8.07 22.10
C GLY A 108 -6.83 8.11 20.62
N ASN A 109 -6.01 7.49 19.77
CA ASN A 109 -6.25 7.51 18.32
C ASN A 109 -7.59 6.86 17.96
N HIS A 110 -8.05 5.88 18.74
CA HIS A 110 -9.34 5.24 18.53
C HIS A 110 -10.51 6.14 18.91
N VAL A 111 -10.33 7.01 19.92
CA VAL A 111 -11.33 8.03 20.27
C VAL A 111 -11.47 9.05 19.13
N ILE A 112 -10.35 9.56 18.60
CA ILE A 112 -10.37 10.50 17.47
C ILE A 112 -10.99 9.87 16.22
N GLN A 113 -10.65 8.62 15.90
CA GLN A 113 -11.29 7.89 14.81
C GLN A 113 -12.80 7.73 15.03
N LYS A 114 -13.22 7.41 16.26
CA LYS A 114 -14.63 7.27 16.61
C LYS A 114 -15.40 8.56 16.42
N CYS A 115 -14.82 9.73 16.74
CA CYS A 115 -15.44 11.02 16.45
C CYS A 115 -15.85 11.13 14.98
N PHE A 116 -14.97 10.78 14.02
CA PHE A 116 -15.30 10.83 12.59
C PHE A 116 -16.35 9.80 12.16
N GLU A 117 -16.45 8.67 12.85
CA GLU A 117 -17.43 7.62 12.53
C GLU A 117 -18.85 7.98 12.98
N VAL A 118 -19.01 8.76 14.07
CA VAL A 118 -20.32 8.97 14.72
C VAL A 118 -20.77 10.43 14.81
N ILE A 119 -19.90 11.40 14.52
CA ILE A 119 -20.20 12.82 14.59
C ILE A 119 -20.12 13.45 13.19
N ASN A 120 -21.06 14.36 12.90
CA ASN A 120 -21.04 15.11 11.66
C ASN A 120 -19.74 15.94 11.53
N CYS A 121 -19.04 15.81 10.39
CA CYS A 121 -17.76 16.48 10.15
C CYS A 121 -17.78 18.02 10.28
N SER A 122 -18.95 18.67 10.16
CA SER A 122 -19.08 20.11 10.42
C SER A 122 -18.71 20.49 11.87
N LYS A 123 -18.80 19.55 12.81
CA LYS A 123 -18.45 19.73 14.23
C LYS A 123 -17.02 19.34 14.57
N LEU A 124 -16.30 18.73 13.62
CA LEU A 124 -14.94 18.20 13.82
C LEU A 124 -13.85 19.11 13.25
N GLN A 125 -14.18 20.38 12.95
CA GLN A 125 -13.28 21.30 12.26
C GLN A 125 -11.99 21.58 13.03
N VAL A 126 -12.04 21.59 14.36
CA VAL A 126 -10.83 21.77 15.19
C VAL A 126 -9.85 20.62 14.95
N ILE A 127 -10.33 19.37 14.98
CA ILE A 127 -9.51 18.17 14.71
C ILE A 127 -8.98 18.18 13.27
N ILE A 128 -9.83 18.51 12.28
CA ILE A 128 -9.43 18.55 10.87
C ILE A 128 -8.32 19.57 10.64
N ARG A 129 -8.43 20.77 11.24
CA ARG A 129 -7.39 21.81 11.16
C ARG A 129 -6.08 21.35 11.78
N GLU A 130 -6.13 20.73 12.95
CA GLU A 130 -4.94 20.20 13.61
C GLU A 130 -4.23 19.13 12.74
N VAL A 131 -5.01 18.25 12.12
CA VAL A 131 -4.47 17.26 11.18
C VAL A 131 -3.84 17.91 9.94
N ILE A 132 -4.47 18.94 9.37
CA ILE A 132 -3.92 19.66 8.20
C ILE A 132 -2.59 20.34 8.52
N THR A 133 -2.47 20.93 9.72
CA THR A 133 -1.24 21.56 10.20
C THR A 133 -0.11 20.54 10.29
N ASN A 134 -0.40 19.35 10.83
CA ASN A 134 0.59 18.32 11.13
C ASN A 134 0.65 17.16 10.13
N ILE A 135 0.05 17.32 8.93
CA ILE A 135 -0.21 16.19 8.03
C ILE A 135 1.05 15.43 7.60
N ARG A 136 2.17 16.13 7.42
CA ARG A 136 3.46 15.52 7.02
C ARG A 136 3.95 14.53 8.07
N GLN A 137 3.79 14.84 9.34
CA GLN A 137 4.13 13.92 10.43
C GLN A 137 3.10 12.78 10.53
N LEU A 138 1.81 13.14 10.54
CA LEU A 138 0.73 12.19 10.79
C LEU A 138 0.57 11.14 9.68
N ALA A 139 0.80 11.49 8.42
CA ALA A 139 0.68 10.55 7.30
C ALA A 139 1.71 9.40 7.35
N PHE A 140 2.83 9.60 8.06
CA PHE A 140 3.87 8.60 8.27
C PHE A 140 3.84 8.01 9.70
N HIS A 141 2.82 8.32 10.50
CA HIS A 141 2.65 7.81 11.86
C HIS A 141 1.76 6.55 11.88
N PRO A 142 2.05 5.53 12.70
CA PRO A 142 1.24 4.30 12.81
C PRO A 142 -0.25 4.54 13.09
N TYR A 143 -0.57 5.57 13.87
CA TYR A 143 -1.95 5.92 14.24
C TYR A 143 -2.49 7.11 13.45
N GLY A 144 -1.62 8.09 13.13
CA GLY A 144 -2.01 9.31 12.43
C GLY A 144 -2.53 9.02 11.02
N CYS A 145 -1.96 8.02 10.33
CA CYS A 145 -2.41 7.64 9.00
C CYS A 145 -3.85 7.12 8.99
N ARG A 146 -4.29 6.46 10.08
CA ARG A 146 -5.66 5.96 10.25
C ARG A 146 -6.64 7.09 10.48
N VAL A 147 -6.26 8.09 11.28
CA VAL A 147 -7.08 9.30 11.48
C VAL A 147 -7.25 10.05 10.15
N ILE A 148 -6.19 10.25 9.37
CA ILE A 148 -6.29 10.85 8.04
C ILE A 148 -7.23 10.04 7.15
N GLN A 149 -7.10 8.71 7.14
CA GLN A 149 -8.00 7.85 6.36
C GLN A 149 -9.47 8.01 6.76
N ARG A 150 -9.80 8.06 8.07
CA ARG A 150 -11.16 8.34 8.54
C ARG A 150 -11.69 9.68 8.06
N ILE A 151 -10.86 10.73 8.07
CA ILE A 151 -11.26 12.04 7.52
C ILE A 151 -11.63 11.92 6.04
N LEU A 152 -10.83 11.21 5.24
CA LEU A 152 -11.10 11.01 3.82
C LEU A 152 -12.33 10.11 3.54
N GLU A 153 -12.76 9.30 4.51
CA GLU A 153 -13.93 8.43 4.43
C GLU A 153 -15.23 9.15 4.79
N PHE A 154 -15.21 9.90 5.89
CA PHE A 154 -16.42 10.47 6.47
C PHE A 154 -16.61 11.95 6.13
N CYS A 155 -15.56 12.67 5.76
CA CYS A 155 -15.63 14.11 5.53
C CYS A 155 -15.45 14.49 4.05
N LYS A 156 -16.47 15.19 3.51
CA LYS A 156 -16.46 15.76 2.16
C LYS A 156 -16.55 17.28 2.26
N THR A 157 -15.43 17.89 2.64
CA THR A 157 -15.31 19.33 2.94
C THR A 157 -14.21 19.95 2.10
N LYS A 158 -14.17 21.29 1.98
CA LYS A 158 -13.07 21.99 1.28
C LYS A 158 -11.72 21.73 1.96
N GLU A 159 -11.74 21.52 3.28
CA GLU A 159 -10.60 21.13 4.08
C GLU A 159 -10.05 19.75 3.66
N THR A 160 -10.93 18.83 3.27
CA THR A 160 -10.53 17.52 2.72
C THR A 160 -9.69 17.70 1.44
N ASP A 161 -10.01 18.66 0.58
CA ASP A 161 -9.21 18.96 -0.63
C ASP A 161 -7.80 19.45 -0.29
N LEU A 162 -7.65 20.21 0.80
CA LEU A 162 -6.33 20.65 1.28
C LEU A 162 -5.50 19.47 1.82
N ILE A 163 -6.14 18.50 2.49
CA ILE A 163 -5.50 17.25 2.90
C ILE A 163 -4.99 16.51 1.66
N TYR A 164 -5.82 16.31 0.63
CA TYR A 164 -5.40 15.70 -0.63
C TYR A 164 -4.19 16.40 -1.24
N LYS A 165 -4.24 17.73 -1.38
CA LYS A 165 -3.16 18.53 -1.94
C LYS A 165 -1.84 18.33 -1.20
N LYS A 166 -1.85 18.38 0.14
CA LYS A 166 -0.64 18.20 0.96
C LYS A 166 -0.10 16.76 0.91
N LEU A 167 -0.96 15.75 0.82
CA LEU A 167 -0.51 14.35 0.63
C LEU A 167 0.21 14.17 -0.71
N MET A 168 -0.26 14.86 -1.77
CA MET A 168 0.35 14.76 -3.10
C MET A 168 1.79 15.29 -3.15
N GLU A 169 2.17 16.22 -2.26
CA GLU A 169 3.55 16.75 -2.17
C GLU A 169 4.60 15.65 -1.90
N ASN A 170 4.21 14.57 -1.19
CA ASN A 170 5.11 13.47 -0.80
C ASN A 170 4.58 12.09 -1.24
N LEU A 171 3.86 12.04 -2.37
CA LEU A 171 3.13 10.84 -2.81
C LEU A 171 4.02 9.58 -2.89
N ILE A 172 5.21 9.70 -3.49
CA ILE A 172 6.11 8.54 -3.68
C ILE A 172 6.62 7.99 -2.35
N ASP A 173 6.94 8.86 -1.39
CA ASP A 173 7.41 8.45 -0.08
C ASP A 173 6.28 7.85 0.74
N LEU A 174 5.06 8.39 0.63
CA LEU A 174 3.86 7.79 1.22
C LEU A 174 3.62 6.39 0.69
N CYS A 175 3.70 6.17 -0.63
CA CYS A 175 3.58 4.84 -1.22
C CYS A 175 4.58 3.84 -0.64
N LYS A 176 5.83 4.27 -0.37
CA LYS A 176 6.91 3.43 0.16
C LYS A 176 6.90 3.30 1.69
N CYS A 177 6.10 4.09 2.39
CA CYS A 177 5.99 4.06 3.85
C CYS A 177 5.12 2.88 4.32
N GLN A 178 5.53 2.21 5.41
CA GLN A 178 4.77 1.12 6.03
C GLN A 178 3.36 1.51 6.51
N TYR A 179 3.11 2.81 6.73
CA TYR A 179 1.82 3.36 7.17
C TYR A 179 1.14 4.18 6.08
N GLY A 180 1.86 5.13 5.47
CA GLY A 180 1.31 6.04 4.47
C GLY A 180 0.73 5.35 3.23
N ASN A 181 1.24 4.15 2.88
CA ASN A 181 0.77 3.41 1.71
C ASN A 181 -0.73 3.09 1.78
N TYR A 182 -1.30 2.91 2.99
CA TYR A 182 -2.72 2.63 3.16
C TYR A 182 -3.61 3.83 2.81
N ILE A 183 -3.14 5.06 3.05
CA ILE A 183 -3.83 6.27 2.63
C ILE A 183 -3.93 6.29 1.09
N ILE A 184 -2.83 6.00 0.39
CA ILE A 184 -2.82 6.02 -1.08
C ILE A 184 -3.70 4.90 -1.66
N GLN A 185 -3.64 3.70 -1.09
CA GLN A 185 -4.52 2.60 -1.47
C GLN A 185 -6.00 2.99 -1.33
N TYR A 186 -6.37 3.65 -0.22
CA TYR A 186 -7.73 4.14 0.00
C TYR A 186 -8.16 5.13 -1.09
N ILE A 187 -7.33 6.12 -1.43
CA ILE A 187 -7.68 7.12 -2.45
C ILE A 187 -7.85 6.47 -3.83
N ILE A 188 -6.99 5.51 -4.18
CA ILE A 188 -7.11 4.75 -5.43
C ILE A 188 -8.40 3.93 -5.47
N GLU A 189 -8.82 3.36 -4.35
CA GLU A 189 -9.99 2.50 -4.29
C GLU A 189 -11.31 3.31 -4.24
N LYS A 190 -11.39 4.30 -3.35
CA LYS A 190 -12.63 4.99 -2.96
C LYS A 190 -12.62 6.51 -3.18
N GLY A 191 -11.47 7.10 -3.50
CA GLY A 191 -11.35 8.54 -3.76
C GLY A 191 -12.14 8.98 -4.99
N ASN A 192 -12.40 10.29 -5.08
CA ASN A 192 -13.04 10.87 -6.26
C ASN A 192 -12.17 10.66 -7.52
N ASN A 193 -12.80 10.74 -8.70
CA ASN A 193 -12.13 10.46 -9.97
C ASN A 193 -10.93 11.39 -10.22
N GLU A 194 -11.02 12.67 -9.86
CA GLU A 194 -9.95 13.64 -10.07
C GLU A 194 -8.70 13.28 -9.27
N ASN A 195 -8.83 13.10 -7.96
CA ASN A 195 -7.73 12.73 -7.06
C ASN A 195 -7.13 11.37 -7.44
N LYS A 196 -7.99 10.41 -7.80
CA LYS A 196 -7.55 9.10 -8.30
C LYS A 196 -6.68 9.25 -9.55
N GLN A 197 -7.14 9.98 -10.56
CA GLN A 197 -6.40 10.14 -11.82
C GLN A 197 -5.06 10.88 -11.62
N ASN A 198 -5.03 11.88 -10.73
CA ASN A 198 -3.80 12.58 -10.37
C ASN A 198 -2.76 11.65 -9.73
N ILE A 199 -3.17 10.79 -8.79
CA ILE A 199 -2.30 9.79 -8.16
C ILE A 199 -1.82 8.75 -9.18
N LEU A 200 -2.74 8.21 -9.99
CA LEU A 200 -2.42 7.21 -11.01
C LEU A 200 -1.35 7.73 -11.97
N LYS A 201 -1.51 8.97 -12.47
CA LYS A 201 -0.54 9.59 -13.39
C LYS A 201 0.88 9.56 -12.83
N VAL A 202 1.06 9.86 -11.54
CA VAL A 202 2.36 9.83 -10.88
C VAL A 202 2.83 8.38 -10.66
N ILE A 203 1.98 7.50 -10.16
CA ILE A 203 2.33 6.08 -9.94
C ILE A 203 2.85 5.42 -11.23
N LYS A 204 2.21 5.70 -12.38
CA LYS A 204 2.64 5.16 -13.68
C LYS A 204 4.10 5.51 -14.00
N GLN A 205 4.55 6.73 -13.70
CA GLN A 205 5.94 7.16 -13.95
C GLN A 205 6.95 6.38 -13.11
N TYR A 206 6.57 5.98 -11.91
CA TYR A 206 7.42 5.27 -10.96
C TYR A 206 7.07 3.79 -10.83
N PHE A 207 6.24 3.25 -11.72
CA PHE A 207 5.55 1.97 -11.54
C PHE A 207 6.50 0.81 -11.24
N VAL A 208 7.61 0.71 -12.00
CA VAL A 208 8.62 -0.34 -11.79
C VAL A 208 9.27 -0.21 -10.42
N SER A 209 9.73 1.00 -10.05
CA SER A 209 10.37 1.23 -8.75
C SER A 209 9.43 0.95 -7.56
N LEU A 210 8.14 1.29 -7.70
CA LEU A 210 7.13 1.09 -6.66
C LEU A 210 6.72 -0.38 -6.54
N SER A 211 6.56 -1.08 -7.66
CA SER A 211 6.19 -2.51 -7.65
C SER A 211 7.24 -3.42 -7.00
N LEU A 212 8.50 -2.95 -6.93
CA LEU A 212 9.61 -3.66 -6.29
C LEU A 212 9.82 -3.28 -4.81
N ASN A 213 9.05 -2.32 -4.29
CA ASN A 213 9.12 -1.93 -2.88
C ASN A 213 8.10 -2.74 -2.05
N LYS A 214 8.48 -3.18 -0.84
CA LYS A 214 7.67 -4.03 0.04
C LYS A 214 6.26 -3.48 0.32
N PHE A 215 6.12 -2.16 0.43
CA PHE A 215 4.86 -1.51 0.77
C PHE A 215 4.17 -0.94 -0.47
N ALA A 216 4.93 -0.26 -1.33
CA ALA A 216 4.38 0.37 -2.52
C ALA A 216 3.88 -0.63 -3.57
N SER A 217 4.31 -1.89 -3.51
CA SER A 217 3.79 -2.95 -4.37
C SER A 217 2.26 -3.14 -4.19
N ASN A 218 1.74 -2.97 -2.98
CA ASN A 218 0.31 -3.02 -2.71
C ASN A 218 -0.42 -1.82 -3.36
N VAL A 219 0.21 -0.65 -3.38
CA VAL A 219 -0.31 0.54 -4.05
C VAL A 219 -0.37 0.31 -5.56
N THR A 220 0.68 -0.27 -6.15
CA THR A 220 0.67 -0.60 -7.59
C THR A 220 -0.40 -1.63 -7.93
N GLU A 221 -0.66 -2.62 -7.06
CA GLU A 221 -1.76 -3.57 -7.24
C GLU A 221 -3.12 -2.86 -7.26
N LYS A 222 -3.39 -2.01 -6.26
CA LYS A 222 -4.60 -1.19 -6.24
C LYS A 222 -4.70 -0.30 -7.48
N SER A 223 -3.58 0.28 -7.93
CA SER A 223 -3.57 1.16 -9.11
C SER A 223 -4.03 0.46 -10.39
N ILE A 224 -3.80 -0.84 -10.48
CA ILE A 224 -4.22 -1.67 -11.62
C ILE A 224 -5.66 -2.14 -11.46
N LEU A 225 -6.02 -2.57 -10.26
CA LEU A 225 -7.34 -3.13 -9.97
C LEU A 225 -8.46 -2.09 -10.10
N TYR A 226 -8.17 -0.82 -9.77
CA TYR A 226 -9.16 0.26 -9.71
C TYR A 226 -8.95 1.36 -10.78
N SER A 227 -8.23 1.07 -11.86
CA SER A 227 -8.07 1.96 -13.01
C SER A 227 -8.79 1.45 -14.25
N ASP A 228 -8.94 2.34 -15.24
CA ASP A 228 -9.39 1.98 -16.58
C ASP A 228 -8.30 1.25 -17.40
N ASP A 229 -8.70 0.73 -18.56
CA ASP A 229 -7.78 0.01 -19.45
C ASP A 229 -6.75 0.93 -20.11
N LYS A 230 -7.05 2.22 -20.26
CA LYS A 230 -6.10 3.23 -20.77
C LYS A 230 -4.90 3.35 -19.84
N TYR A 231 -5.12 3.39 -18.53
CA TYR A 231 -4.07 3.39 -17.53
C TYR A 231 -3.25 2.10 -17.59
N LYS A 232 -3.92 0.93 -17.60
CA LYS A 232 -3.26 -0.38 -17.66
C LYS A 232 -2.37 -0.51 -18.89
N HIS A 233 -2.85 -0.06 -20.05
CA HIS A 233 -2.05 -0.01 -21.28
C HIS A 233 -0.82 0.90 -21.12
N GLY A 234 -1.00 2.09 -20.55
CA GLY A 234 0.12 2.99 -20.28
C GLY A 234 1.15 2.40 -19.32
N VAL A 235 0.73 1.66 -18.29
CA VAL A 235 1.65 0.93 -17.41
C VAL A 235 2.44 -0.13 -18.18
N LEU A 236 1.77 -0.87 -19.06
CA LEU A 236 2.42 -1.86 -19.89
C LEU A 236 3.50 -1.24 -20.80
N GLU A 237 3.24 -0.06 -21.37
CA GLU A 237 4.24 0.67 -22.13
C GLU A 237 5.45 1.09 -21.28
N VAL A 238 5.24 1.49 -20.02
CA VAL A 238 6.35 1.77 -19.09
C VAL A 238 7.18 0.50 -18.83
N LEU A 239 6.52 -0.64 -18.62
CA LEU A 239 7.21 -1.93 -18.42
C LEU A 239 8.03 -2.33 -19.66
N LEU A 240 7.47 -2.15 -20.86
CA LEU A 240 8.13 -2.48 -22.12
C LEU A 240 9.22 -1.48 -22.54
N SER A 241 9.13 -0.21 -22.14
CA SER A 241 10.15 0.80 -22.46
C SER A 241 11.39 0.71 -21.56
N GLN A 242 11.20 0.41 -20.27
CA GLN A 242 12.31 0.19 -19.33
C GLN A 242 13.05 -1.15 -19.58
N TYR A 243 12.54 -2.00 -20.46
CA TYR A 243 13.16 -3.23 -20.96
C TYR A 243 14.38 -2.99 -21.89
N CYS A 244 14.50 -1.78 -22.45
CA CYS A 244 15.53 -1.45 -23.44
C CYS A 244 16.79 -0.79 -22.86
N VAL A 245 16.86 -0.56 -21.55
CA VAL A 245 18.00 0.12 -20.91
C VAL A 245 18.80 -0.85 -20.04
N ASP A 246 20.08 -0.98 -20.35
CA ASP A 246 21.07 -1.96 -19.90
C ASP A 246 21.21 -2.13 -18.37
N ASN A 247 20.58 -3.14 -17.75
CA ASN A 247 21.00 -3.62 -16.43
C ASN A 247 20.76 -5.12 -16.21
N GLN A 248 21.85 -5.85 -15.94
CA GLN A 248 21.93 -7.33 -15.89
C GLN A 248 21.18 -7.96 -14.68
N GLU A 249 20.87 -7.19 -13.63
CA GLU A 249 20.13 -7.69 -12.45
C GLU A 249 18.63 -7.89 -12.69
N TYR A 250 18.03 -7.17 -13.64
CA TYR A 250 16.60 -7.30 -13.97
C TYR A 250 16.32 -8.48 -14.92
N PHE A 251 17.34 -9.20 -15.38
CA PHE A 251 17.23 -10.25 -16.39
C PHE A 251 16.48 -11.51 -15.93
N LEU A 252 16.59 -11.88 -14.65
CA LEU A 252 15.82 -13.02 -14.15
C LEU A 252 14.32 -12.67 -13.96
N PHE A 253 14.02 -11.39 -13.67
CA PHE A 253 12.66 -10.85 -13.69
C PHE A 253 12.09 -10.85 -15.13
N GLN A 254 12.92 -10.51 -16.14
CA GLN A 254 12.56 -10.55 -17.56
C GLN A 254 12.09 -11.94 -18.02
N ILE A 255 12.77 -12.98 -17.55
CA ILE A 255 12.48 -14.37 -17.95
C ILE A 255 11.19 -14.89 -17.30
N GLN A 256 11.00 -14.70 -15.98
CA GLN A 256 9.78 -15.16 -15.32
C GLN A 256 8.54 -14.39 -15.79
N PHE A 257 8.68 -13.11 -16.14
CA PHE A 257 7.63 -12.29 -16.71
C PHE A 257 7.19 -12.76 -18.11
N ILE A 258 8.15 -13.04 -19.01
CA ILE A 258 7.86 -13.50 -20.38
C ILE A 258 7.31 -14.94 -20.38
N LEU A 259 7.87 -15.85 -19.58
CA LEU A 259 7.38 -17.23 -19.47
C LEU A 259 5.96 -17.31 -18.91
N TYR A 260 5.62 -16.44 -17.96
CA TYR A 260 4.29 -16.38 -17.36
C TYR A 260 3.25 -15.77 -18.31
N LEU A 261 3.59 -14.71 -19.04
CA LEU A 261 2.76 -14.19 -20.13
C LEU A 261 2.49 -15.29 -21.17
N ILE A 262 3.49 -16.10 -21.53
CA ILE A 262 3.29 -17.21 -22.49
C ILE A 262 2.36 -18.30 -21.95
N GLN A 263 2.43 -18.58 -20.64
CA GLN A 263 1.65 -19.63 -19.98
C GLN A 263 0.17 -19.23 -19.76
N VAL A 264 -0.11 -17.93 -19.60
CA VAL A 264 -1.47 -17.36 -19.45
C VAL A 264 -2.15 -17.13 -20.81
N LEU A 265 -1.40 -17.10 -21.92
CA LEU A 265 -1.87 -16.71 -23.25
C LEU A 265 -2.00 -17.83 -24.28
N GLU A 266 -1.88 -19.10 -23.86
CA GLU A 266 -1.97 -20.29 -24.73
C GLU A 266 -1.20 -20.16 -26.06
N LEU A 267 0.00 -19.55 -26.03
CA LEU A 267 0.80 -19.37 -27.24
C LEU A 267 1.41 -20.69 -27.71
N SER A 268 1.57 -20.78 -29.02
CA SER A 268 2.00 -21.99 -29.73
C SER A 268 3.26 -22.63 -29.12
N ASN A 269 3.27 -23.97 -29.08
CA ASN A 269 4.36 -24.78 -28.52
C ASN A 269 5.75 -24.46 -29.11
N GLN A 270 5.83 -23.85 -30.30
CA GLN A 270 7.08 -23.44 -30.94
C GLN A 270 7.76 -22.25 -30.25
N LEU A 271 7.01 -21.26 -29.75
CA LEU A 271 7.54 -20.10 -29.02
C LEU A 271 8.05 -20.49 -27.62
N LYS A 272 7.35 -21.42 -26.97
CA LYS A 272 7.72 -22.01 -25.67
C LYS A 272 9.06 -22.73 -25.74
N MET A 273 9.27 -23.52 -26.80
CA MET A 273 10.50 -24.28 -27.04
C MET A 273 11.71 -23.39 -27.38
N LEU A 274 11.52 -22.34 -28.18
CA LEU A 274 12.59 -21.40 -28.55
C LEU A 274 13.15 -20.63 -27.33
N LEU A 275 12.27 -20.27 -26.38
CA LEU A 275 12.67 -19.61 -25.14
C LEU A 275 13.34 -20.57 -24.14
N GLU A 276 12.88 -21.82 -24.01
CA GLU A 276 13.55 -22.83 -23.19
C GLU A 276 15.00 -23.09 -23.63
N ILE A 277 15.26 -23.08 -24.94
CA ILE A 277 16.60 -23.21 -25.52
C ILE A 277 17.48 -21.98 -25.19
N MET A 278 16.92 -20.77 -25.23
CA MET A 278 17.64 -19.54 -24.85
C MET A 278 17.98 -19.52 -23.35
N LEU A 279 17.10 -20.05 -22.51
CA LEU A 279 17.26 -20.14 -21.06
C LEU A 279 18.33 -21.15 -20.64
N PHE A 280 18.39 -22.29 -21.32
CA PHE A 280 19.37 -23.33 -21.03
C PHE A 280 20.81 -22.86 -21.26
N LYS A 281 21.05 -22.07 -22.31
CA LYS A 281 22.38 -21.51 -22.61
C LYS A 281 22.87 -20.49 -21.59
N ASP A 282 21.97 -19.69 -21.02
CA ASP A 282 22.32 -18.65 -20.03
C ASP A 282 22.36 -19.17 -18.59
N PHE A 283 21.55 -20.18 -18.26
CA PHE A 283 21.62 -20.89 -16.98
C PHE A 283 23.00 -21.54 -16.77
N MET A 284 23.58 -22.12 -17.83
CA MET A 284 24.92 -22.70 -17.79
C MET A 284 26.04 -21.68 -17.53
N LYS A 285 25.82 -20.39 -17.81
CA LYS A 285 26.82 -19.33 -17.56
C LYS A 285 26.83 -18.80 -16.12
N ARG A 286 25.75 -18.94 -15.36
CA ARG A 286 25.56 -18.21 -14.09
C ARG A 286 25.79 -19.02 -12.82
N ARG A 287 26.16 -20.30 -12.92
CA ARG A 287 26.43 -21.15 -11.73
C ARG A 287 27.74 -20.80 -10.99
N ILE A 288 28.46 -19.75 -11.39
CA ILE A 288 29.77 -19.39 -10.82
C ILE A 288 29.70 -18.33 -9.69
N SER A 289 28.59 -17.62 -9.46
CA SER A 289 28.63 -16.55 -8.44
C SER A 289 27.34 -16.29 -7.66
N ILE A 290 27.43 -16.54 -6.34
CA ILE A 290 26.91 -15.76 -5.20
C ILE A 290 25.74 -16.34 -4.37
N GLN A 291 26.00 -16.29 -3.06
CA GLN A 291 25.30 -16.82 -1.90
C GLN A 291 24.09 -15.99 -1.42
N SER A 292 23.36 -16.62 -0.51
CA SER A 292 21.99 -16.41 -0.02
C SER A 292 21.81 -15.32 1.04
N GLN A 293 21.05 -14.27 0.73
CA GLN A 293 20.20 -13.49 1.66
C GLN A 293 19.21 -12.61 0.86
N ASN A 294 19.63 -12.10 -0.30
CA ASN A 294 18.80 -11.31 -1.23
C ASN A 294 17.62 -12.11 -1.84
N TYR A 295 17.69 -13.44 -1.85
CA TYR A 295 16.70 -14.29 -2.53
C TYR A 295 15.32 -14.28 -1.87
N VAL A 296 15.23 -14.23 -0.54
CA VAL A 296 13.95 -14.26 0.20
C VAL A 296 13.15 -12.97 0.00
N ASN A 297 13.81 -11.81 0.06
CA ASN A 297 13.19 -10.51 -0.24
C ASN A 297 12.78 -10.40 -1.72
N THR A 298 13.57 -10.98 -2.63
CA THR A 298 13.24 -11.05 -4.06
C THR A 298 12.02 -11.96 -4.29
N TYR A 299 11.90 -13.06 -3.56
CA TYR A 299 10.79 -14.01 -3.65
C TYR A 299 9.44 -13.42 -3.20
N CYS A 300 9.41 -12.66 -2.11
CA CYS A 300 8.20 -11.95 -1.69
C CYS A 300 7.76 -10.89 -2.72
N LYS A 301 8.71 -10.16 -3.31
CA LYS A 301 8.43 -9.18 -4.40
C LYS A 301 7.86 -9.87 -5.65
N ARG A 302 8.30 -11.09 -5.97
CA ARG A 302 7.77 -11.90 -7.10
C ARG A 302 6.29 -12.25 -6.93
N LYS A 303 5.83 -12.62 -5.73
CA LYS A 303 4.43 -13.02 -5.51
C LYS A 303 3.44 -11.86 -5.71
N ILE A 304 3.83 -10.64 -5.32
CA ILE A 304 2.99 -9.44 -5.49
C ILE A 304 2.94 -9.04 -6.97
N PHE A 305 4.09 -9.04 -7.67
CA PHE A 305 4.15 -8.72 -9.10
C PHE A 305 3.28 -9.67 -9.95
N ILE A 306 3.30 -10.97 -9.66
CA ILE A 306 2.46 -11.98 -10.35
C ILE A 306 0.96 -11.68 -10.15
N LYS A 307 0.55 -11.28 -8.95
CA LYS A 307 -0.85 -10.95 -8.62
C LYS A 307 -1.37 -9.73 -9.38
N ILE A 308 -0.52 -8.71 -9.55
CA ILE A 308 -0.82 -7.49 -10.31
C ILE A 308 -1.02 -7.81 -11.79
N LEU A 309 -0.19 -8.68 -12.37
CA LEU A 309 -0.27 -9.04 -13.78
C LEU A 309 -1.52 -9.82 -14.14
N PHE A 310 -1.98 -10.69 -13.23
CA PHE A 310 -3.24 -11.42 -13.40
C PHE A 310 -4.46 -10.47 -13.49
N GLN A 311 -4.37 -9.29 -12.89
CA GLN A 311 -5.44 -8.27 -12.92
C GLN A 311 -5.43 -7.39 -14.19
N ILE A 312 -4.32 -7.39 -14.96
CA ILE A 312 -4.14 -6.55 -16.17
C ILE A 312 -4.56 -7.27 -17.45
N ALA A 313 -4.44 -8.60 -17.48
CA ALA A 313 -4.50 -9.38 -18.71
C ALA A 313 -5.92 -9.40 -19.31
N THR A 314 -6.16 -8.56 -20.31
CA THR A 314 -7.22 -8.75 -21.31
C THR A 314 -6.59 -9.27 -22.61
N GLU A 315 -7.33 -10.09 -23.35
CA GLU A 315 -6.84 -10.81 -24.54
C GLU A 315 -6.18 -9.87 -25.58
N ASN A 316 -6.79 -8.70 -25.80
CA ASN A 316 -6.28 -7.66 -26.71
C ASN A 316 -4.98 -6.99 -26.25
N MET A 317 -4.82 -6.77 -24.94
CA MET A 317 -3.59 -6.22 -24.36
C MET A 317 -2.44 -7.20 -24.56
N CYS A 318 -2.72 -8.47 -24.36
CA CYS A 318 -1.77 -9.56 -24.48
C CYS A 318 -1.24 -9.74 -25.91
N GLN A 319 -2.09 -9.63 -26.92
CA GLN A 319 -1.66 -9.62 -28.33
C GLN A 319 -0.69 -8.48 -28.67
N LEU A 320 -0.91 -7.29 -28.09
CA LEU A 320 -0.03 -6.14 -28.32
C LEU A 320 1.32 -6.27 -27.60
N ILE A 321 1.32 -6.88 -26.41
CA ILE A 321 2.55 -7.27 -25.69
C ILE A 321 3.38 -8.21 -26.55
N LEU A 322 2.74 -9.25 -27.11
CA LEU A 322 3.42 -10.24 -27.93
C LEU A 322 4.05 -9.63 -29.17
N LYS A 323 3.33 -8.73 -29.85
CA LYS A 323 3.85 -8.02 -31.01
C LYS A 323 5.05 -7.12 -30.67
N LYS A 324 5.03 -6.42 -29.53
CA LYS A 324 6.18 -5.62 -29.06
C LYS A 324 7.36 -6.49 -28.62
N ILE A 325 7.11 -7.61 -27.95
CA ILE A 325 8.14 -8.58 -27.58
C ILE A 325 8.79 -9.17 -28.83
N GLU A 326 7.99 -9.55 -29.83
CA GLU A 326 8.45 -10.09 -31.11
C GLU A 326 9.36 -9.10 -31.84
N LEU A 327 8.94 -7.84 -31.97
CA LEU A 327 9.76 -6.77 -32.58
C LEU A 327 11.07 -6.54 -31.81
N THR A 328 11.01 -6.51 -30.47
CA THR A 328 12.21 -6.29 -29.64
C THR A 328 13.17 -7.48 -29.70
N ILE A 329 12.64 -8.70 -29.80
CA ILE A 329 13.44 -9.91 -30.02
C ILE A 329 14.07 -9.87 -31.40
N GLN A 330 13.33 -9.51 -32.46
CA GLN A 330 13.85 -9.34 -33.81
C GLN A 330 14.99 -8.31 -33.88
N ASP A 331 14.84 -7.16 -33.21
CA ASP A 331 15.89 -6.14 -33.13
C ASP A 331 17.13 -6.62 -32.38
N LYS A 332 16.94 -7.32 -31.25
CA LYS A 332 18.06 -7.89 -30.48
C LYS A 332 18.76 -9.02 -31.24
N ILE A 333 18.01 -9.88 -31.95
CA ILE A 333 18.56 -10.93 -32.83
C ILE A 333 19.35 -10.30 -33.97
N SER A 334 18.81 -9.28 -34.64
CA SER A 334 19.48 -8.58 -35.75
C SER A 334 20.79 -7.92 -35.28
N ASN A 335 20.76 -7.25 -34.12
CA ASN A 335 21.95 -6.68 -33.51
C ASN A 335 22.98 -7.75 -33.08
N PHE A 336 22.51 -8.90 -32.60
CA PHE A 336 23.38 -10.00 -32.21
C PHE A 336 24.01 -10.69 -33.42
N GLN A 337 23.24 -10.93 -34.49
CA GLN A 337 23.74 -11.41 -35.79
C GLN A 337 24.76 -10.43 -36.38
N PHE A 338 24.51 -9.13 -36.31
CA PHE A 338 25.46 -8.11 -36.73
C PHE A 338 26.77 -8.15 -35.93
N LYS A 339 26.70 -8.31 -34.60
CA LYS A 339 27.88 -8.46 -33.73
C LYS A 339 28.64 -9.76 -34.02
N ILE A 340 27.94 -10.88 -34.22
CA ILE A 340 28.54 -12.17 -34.61
C ILE A 340 29.24 -12.05 -35.96
N ASN A 341 28.58 -11.46 -36.96
CA ASN A 341 29.17 -11.27 -38.29
C ASN A 341 30.43 -10.40 -38.22
N LYS A 342 30.44 -9.33 -37.41
CA LYS A 342 31.66 -8.55 -37.14
C LYS A 342 32.79 -9.38 -36.51
N VAL A 343 32.46 -10.25 -35.55
CA VAL A 343 33.45 -11.12 -34.89
C VAL A 343 33.99 -12.19 -35.83
N ILE A 344 33.13 -12.82 -36.64
CA ILE A 344 33.51 -13.80 -37.65
C ILE A 344 34.41 -13.16 -38.71
N ILE A 345 34.04 -11.98 -39.22
CA ILE A 345 34.85 -11.23 -40.19
C ILE A 345 36.23 -10.89 -39.60
N ARG A 346 36.28 -10.39 -38.35
CA ARG A 346 37.56 -10.11 -37.66
C ARG A 346 38.42 -11.35 -37.48
N LYS A 347 37.84 -12.46 -37.03
CA LYS A 347 38.57 -13.73 -36.85
C LYS A 347 39.05 -14.31 -38.17
N ASN A 348 38.28 -14.20 -39.25
CA ASN A 348 38.71 -14.63 -40.58
C ASN A 348 39.88 -13.78 -41.10
N ILE A 349 39.86 -12.46 -40.88
CA ILE A 349 40.98 -11.57 -41.23
C ILE A 349 42.22 -11.90 -40.40
N GLU A 350 42.08 -12.18 -39.10
CA GLU A 350 43.19 -12.61 -38.25
C GLU A 350 43.75 -13.98 -38.68
N PHE A 351 42.88 -14.93 -39.03
CA PHE A 351 43.29 -16.26 -39.50
C PHE A 351 44.02 -16.18 -40.84
N GLN A 352 43.55 -15.35 -41.77
CA GLN A 352 44.27 -15.07 -43.03
C GLN A 352 45.62 -14.39 -42.77
N LYS A 353 45.70 -13.45 -41.82
CA LYS A 353 46.98 -12.82 -41.43
C LYS A 353 47.95 -13.84 -40.85
N VAL A 354 47.48 -14.76 -40.00
CA VAL A 354 48.30 -15.85 -39.45
C VAL A 354 48.74 -16.79 -40.56
N GLN A 355 47.87 -17.19 -41.49
CA GLN A 355 48.26 -18.03 -42.63
C GLN A 355 49.30 -17.36 -43.53
N ILE A 356 49.14 -16.06 -43.83
CA ILE A 356 50.11 -15.28 -44.60
C ILE A 356 51.44 -15.19 -43.84
N HIS A 357 51.40 -14.94 -42.53
CA HIS A 357 52.61 -14.85 -41.72
C HIS A 357 53.34 -16.20 -41.62
N THR A 358 52.61 -17.29 -41.40
CA THR A 358 53.16 -18.66 -41.39
C THR A 358 53.72 -19.03 -42.76
N PHE A 359 53.06 -18.68 -43.86
CA PHE A 359 53.57 -18.89 -45.23
C PHE A 359 54.85 -18.09 -45.50
N LEU A 360 54.93 -16.84 -45.02
CA LEU A 360 56.14 -16.01 -45.14
C LEU A 360 57.29 -16.51 -44.25
N CYS A 361 56.99 -17.05 -43.06
CA CYS A 361 57.98 -17.64 -42.17
C CYS A 361 58.52 -18.97 -42.72
N ILE A 362 57.67 -19.84 -43.27
CA ILE A 362 58.08 -21.09 -43.93
C ILE A 362 58.97 -20.80 -45.14
N ASN A 363 58.61 -19.84 -45.99
CA ASN A 363 59.44 -19.46 -47.14
C ASN A 363 60.76 -18.77 -46.76
N LYS A 364 60.85 -18.12 -45.59
CA LYS A 364 62.13 -17.58 -45.08
C LYS A 364 63.05 -18.65 -44.51
N ILE A 365 62.49 -19.74 -43.97
CA ILE A 365 63.27 -20.89 -43.47
C ILE A 365 63.81 -21.71 -44.65
N CYS A 366 63.04 -21.85 -45.74
CA CYS A 366 63.47 -22.55 -46.97
C CYS A 366 64.49 -21.80 -47.86
N LEU A 367 65.00 -20.64 -47.43
CA LEU A 367 66.02 -19.86 -48.17
C LEU A 367 67.39 -19.85 -47.46
N TYR A 368 67.56 -20.62 -46.38
CA TYR A 368 68.81 -20.74 -45.62
C TYR A 368 69.32 -22.19 -45.44
N ASP A 369 68.77 -23.13 -46.21
CA ASP A 369 69.35 -24.43 -46.54
C ASP A 369 69.45 -24.52 -48.08
#